data_AF-A0A6J5DXQ0-F1
#
_entry.id   AF-A0A6J5DXQ0-F1
#
_cell.length_a   1.000
_cell.length_b   1.000
_cell.length_c   1.000
_cell.angle_alpha   90.00
_cell.angle_beta   90.00
_cell.angle_gamma   90.00
#
_symmetry.space_group_name_H-M   'P 1'
#
loop_
_entity.id
_entity.type
_entity.pdbx_description
1 polymer ?
#
loop_
_entity_poly.entity_id
_entity_poly.type
_entity_poly.pdbx_seq_one_letter_code
_entity_poly.pdbx_strand_id
1 'polypeptide(L)' 'MFRRNLLDVGDVELPITSAHALAVEQLPSIRRDPFDRLLVAQAISEGIALLAHDHTVARYPGPIQHV' A
#
# COMPACT_ATOMS: atom_id res chain seq x y z
N MET A 1 -18.70 9.66 7.66
CA MET A 1 -18.62 10.67 6.58
C MET A 1 -17.36 10.54 5.71
N PHE A 2 -16.22 10.08 6.23
CA PHE A 2 -14.94 10.04 5.47
C PHE A 2 -15.01 9.34 4.10
N ARG A 3 -15.49 8.09 4.06
CA ARG A 3 -15.61 7.31 2.81
C ARG A 3 -16.41 8.02 1.71
N ARG A 4 -17.57 8.59 2.05
CA ARG A 4 -18.46 9.29 1.10
C ARG A 4 -17.75 10.49 0.48
N ASN A 5 -17.11 11.31 1.31
CA ASN A 5 -16.43 12.52 0.84
C ASN A 5 -15.28 12.19 -0.13
N LEU A 6 -14.53 11.10 0.11
CA LEU A 6 -13.47 10.64 -0.81
C LEU A 6 -14.05 10.25 -2.18
N LEU A 7 -15.14 9.48 -2.17
CA LEU A 7 -15.81 9.10 -3.42
C LEU A 7 -16.39 10.31 -4.15
N ASP A 8 -16.93 11.30 -3.42
CA ASP A 8 -17.53 12.51 -4.00
C ASP A 8 -16.47 13.41 -4.66
N VAL A 9 -15.20 13.39 -4.19
CA VAL A 9 -14.09 14.11 -4.84
C VAL A 9 -13.43 13.33 -5.98
N GLY A 10 -13.92 12.13 -6.27
CA GLY A 10 -13.47 11.29 -7.39
C GLY A 10 -12.39 10.27 -7.04
N ASP A 11 -12.10 10.06 -5.75
CA ASP A 11 -11.21 8.97 -5.35
C ASP A 11 -11.85 7.62 -5.67
N VAL A 12 -11.01 6.69 -6.12
CA VAL A 12 -11.42 5.32 -6.44
C VAL A 12 -10.93 4.40 -5.33
N GLU A 13 -11.85 3.62 -4.77
CA GLU A 13 -11.49 2.57 -3.84
C GLU A 13 -10.76 1.45 -4.56
N LEU A 14 -9.64 1.01 -3.97
CA LEU A 14 -8.86 -0.11 -4.47
C LEU A 14 -9.02 -1.31 -3.53
N PRO A 15 -9.76 -2.36 -3.94
CA PRO A 15 -9.96 -3.54 -3.11
C PRO A 15 -8.64 -4.26 -2.83
N ILE A 16 -8.49 -4.75 -1.60
CA ILE A 16 -7.43 -5.69 -1.26
C ILE A 16 -7.91 -7.09 -1.63
N THR A 17 -7.11 -7.80 -2.43
CA THR A 17 -7.40 -9.17 -2.87
C THR A 17 -6.51 -10.18 -2.14
N SER A 18 -6.82 -11.47 -2.28
CA SER A 18 -5.94 -12.54 -1.79
C SER A 18 -4.57 -12.54 -2.47
N ALA A 19 -4.47 -12.05 -3.71
CA ALA A 19 -3.19 -11.90 -4.39
C ALA A 19 -2.27 -10.91 -3.67
N HIS A 20 -2.81 -9.79 -3.18
CA HIS A 20 -2.06 -8.83 -2.37
C HIS A 20 -1.57 -9.45 -1.06
N ALA A 21 -2.41 -10.27 -0.42
CA ALA A 21 -2.03 -10.96 0.80
C ALA A 21 -0.89 -11.97 0.58
N LEU A 22 -0.93 -12.75 -0.52
CA LEU A 22 0.14 -13.69 -0.87
C LEU A 22 1.45 -12.97 -1.24
N ALA A 23 1.36 -11.80 -1.88
CA ALA A 23 2.53 -11.01 -2.25
C ALA A 23 3.31 -10.48 -1.02
N VAL A 24 2.68 -10.40 0.17
CA VAL A 24 3.35 -10.01 1.42
C VAL A 24 4.51 -10.95 1.79
N GLU A 25 4.42 -12.23 1.43
CA GLU A 25 5.47 -13.23 1.71
C GLU A 25 6.78 -12.92 0.97
N GLN A 26 6.70 -12.21 -0.15
CA GLN A 26 7.86 -11.84 -0.97
C GLN A 26 8.55 -10.57 -0.46
N LEU A 27 7.92 -9.85 0.47
CA LEU A 27 8.44 -8.58 0.96
C LEU A 27 9.57 -8.77 1.99
N PRO A 28 10.66 -7.99 1.91
CA PRO A 28 11.69 -7.95 2.92
C PRO A 28 11.14 -7.73 4.35
N SER A 29 11.84 -8.24 5.35
CA SER A 29 11.47 -8.08 6.77
C SER A 29 11.92 -6.72 7.33
N ILE A 30 11.39 -5.63 6.77
CA ILE A 30 11.70 -4.25 7.17
C ILE A 30 10.71 -3.75 8.24
N ARG A 31 9.41 -3.99 8.05
CA ARG A 31 8.31 -3.60 8.94
C ARG A 31 7.57 -4.83 9.45
N ARG A 32 7.08 -4.76 10.69
CA ARG A 32 6.29 -5.82 11.35
C ARG A 32 4.78 -5.60 11.26
N ASP A 33 4.34 -4.37 11.03
CA ASP A 33 2.92 -4.08 10.90
C ASP A 33 2.34 -4.78 9.65
N PRO A 34 1.34 -5.66 9.80
CA PRO A 34 0.83 -6.44 8.69
C PRO A 34 0.05 -5.59 7.68
N PHE A 35 -0.53 -4.46 8.10
CA PHE A 35 -1.30 -3.59 7.22
C PHE A 35 -0.38 -2.75 6.34
N ASP A 36 0.69 -2.18 6.89
CA ASP A 36 1.72 -1.48 6.09
C ASP A 36 2.32 -2.40 5.04
N ARG A 37 2.62 -3.65 5.41
CA ARG A 37 3.12 -4.66 4.48
C ARG A 37 2.11 -4.98 3.38
N LEU A 38 0.81 -5.01 3.71
CA LEU A 38 -0.26 -5.26 2.76
C LEU A 38 -0.43 -4.10 1.77
N LEU A 39 -0.30 -2.86 2.22
CA LEU A 39 -0.31 -1.67 1.36
C LEU A 39 0.88 -1.65 0.39
N VAL A 40 2.08 -2.00 0.88
CA VAL A 40 3.27 -2.15 0.04
C VAL A 40 3.06 -3.25 -1.01
N ALA A 41 2.56 -4.41 -0.59
CA ALA A 41 2.29 -5.52 -1.49
C ALA A 41 1.28 -5.15 -2.58
N GLN A 42 0.18 -4.49 -2.20
CA GLN A 42 -0.83 -3.99 -3.14
C GLN A 42 -0.23 -3.00 -4.14
N ALA A 43 0.56 -2.02 -3.68
CA ALA A 43 1.19 -1.05 -4.56
C ALA A 43 2.13 -1.69 -5.59
N ILE A 44 2.92 -2.69 -5.17
CA ILE A 44 3.80 -3.45 -6.04
C ILE A 44 2.99 -4.31 -7.03
N SER A 45 1.95 -5.01 -6.56
CA SER A 45 1.12 -5.87 -7.41
C SER A 45 0.34 -5.10 -8.47
N GLU A 46 -0.15 -3.91 -8.13
CA GLU A 46 -0.96 -3.07 -9.02
C GLU A 46 -0.11 -2.09 -9.85
N GLY A 47 1.19 -1.99 -9.55
CA GLY A 47 2.11 -1.08 -10.24
C GLY A 47 1.81 0.41 -9.98
N ILE A 48 1.22 0.73 -8.84
CA ILE A 48 0.82 2.09 -8.46
C ILE A 48 1.72 2.68 -7.39
N ALA A 49 1.82 4.00 -7.32
CA ALA A 49 2.62 4.69 -6.31
C ALA A 49 1.96 4.61 -4.92
N LEU A 50 2.71 4.13 -3.92
CA LEU A 50 2.36 4.28 -2.51
C LEU A 50 3.09 5.49 -1.94
N LEU A 51 2.34 6.52 -1.56
CA LEU A 51 2.87 7.69 -0.85
C LEU A 51 2.84 7.41 0.66
N ALA A 52 4.00 7.40 1.30
CA ALA A 52 4.14 7.08 2.71
C ALA A 52 4.94 8.16 3.45
N HIS A 53 4.42 8.61 4.59
CA HIS A 53 5.17 9.53 5.47
C HIS A 53 6.15 8.80 6.42
N ASP A 54 6.05 7.47 6.51
CA ASP A 54 6.94 6.66 7.33
C ASP A 54 8.18 6.28 6.52
N HIS A 55 9.34 6.81 6.90
CA HIS A 55 10.64 6.47 6.30
C HIS A 55 10.93 4.96 6.29
N THR A 56 10.38 4.19 7.23
CA THR A 56 10.54 2.73 7.26
C THR A 56 9.80 2.06 6.12
N VAL A 57 8.59 2.53 5.80
CA VAL A 57 7.79 2.02 4.68
C VAL A 57 8.44 2.40 3.35
N ALA A 58 8.97 3.62 3.24
CA ALA A 58 9.67 4.09 2.05
C ALA A 58 10.99 3.31 1.73
N ARG A 59 11.44 2.40 2.61
CA ARG A 59 12.60 1.53 2.35
C ARG A 59 12.25 0.27 1.56
N TYR A 60 10.97 -0.03 1.34
CA TYR A 60 10.56 -1.15 0.51
C TYR A 60 10.89 -0.88 -0.97
N PRO A 61 11.31 -1.90 -1.73
CA PRO A 61 11.55 -1.75 -3.18
C PRO A 61 10.23 -1.54 -3.92
N GLY A 62 10.31 -0.97 -5.13
CA GLY A 62 9.16 -0.75 -6.00
C GLY A 62 8.63 0.68 -5.96
N PRO A 63 7.36 0.91 -6.30
CA PRO A 63 6.79 2.25 -6.46
C PRO A 63 6.41 2.90 -5.12
N ILE A 64 7.33 2.91 -4.14
CA ILE A 64 7.09 3.46 -2.80
C ILE A 64 7.84 4.79 -2.68
N GLN A 65 7.13 5.86 -2.30
CA GLN A 65 7.68 7.21 -2.23
C GLN A 65 7.45 7.81 -0.84
N HIS A 66 8.48 8.47 -0.32
CA HIS A 66 8.34 9.26 0.89
C HIS A 66 7.77 10.65 0.56
N VAL A 67 6.77 11.11 1.32
CA VAL A 67 6.15 12.44 1.18
C VAL A 67 6.11 13.21 2.50
#